data_AF-A0A8H5VGS3-F1
#
_entry.id   AF-A0A8H5VGS3-F1
#
_cell.length_a   1.000
_cell.length_b   1.000
_cell.length_c   1.000
_cell.angle_alpha   90.00
_cell.angle_beta   90.00
_cell.angle_gamma   90.00
#
_symmetry.space_group_name_H-M   'P 1'
#
loop_
_entity.id
_entity.type
_entity.pdbx_description
1 polymer ?
#
loop_
_entity_poly.entity_id
_entity_poly.type
_entity_poly.pdbx_seq_one_letter_code
_entity_poly.pdbx_strand_id
1 'polypeptide(L)'
;MLNSAKSPPQLPEAWETEPLVNQQEEAVGAPIIPRVAWLVAENQLCNDAQTSRKLHQPSDPGCQDRFNKSSACRDPTTLSEHAKRLARENPAQWNDYLHAYLQKITDPEAFNLNRVDNEQHARELLIHAASLTAAFCCTPVTFGQIKNHTGLGYNFIVLDEAARMPESLSLIPMAKCPEASFLIIGDNKQFGPVVATLDRKDWQSFFGPQRATSLFERIEKSGALLFTLKSNYCPHGKAADFKKS
;
A
#
# COMPACT_ATOMS: atom_id res chain seq x y z
N MET A 1 -70.65 11.51 -0.42
CA MET A 1 -70.10 12.76 0.15
C MET A 1 -69.81 12.44 1.62
N LEU A 2 -68.61 12.48 2.19
CA LEU A 2 -67.33 13.12 1.85
C LEU A 2 -66.17 12.15 2.14
N ASN A 3 -65.12 12.22 1.31
CA ASN A 3 -63.83 11.59 1.52
C ASN A 3 -63.06 12.32 2.64
N SER A 4 -62.63 11.60 3.67
CA SER A 4 -61.67 12.09 4.66
C SER A 4 -60.25 11.79 4.18
N ALA A 5 -59.61 12.77 3.55
CA ALA A 5 -58.19 12.70 3.16
C ALA A 5 -57.29 12.72 4.41
N LYS A 6 -56.45 11.70 4.58
CA LYS A 6 -55.35 11.70 5.55
C LYS A 6 -54.19 12.50 4.98
N SER A 7 -53.78 13.57 5.66
CA SER A 7 -52.55 14.31 5.40
C SER A 7 -51.31 13.47 5.75
N PRO A 8 -50.21 13.54 4.98
CA PRO A 8 -48.96 12.86 5.31
C PRO A 8 -48.26 13.53 6.51
N PRO A 9 -47.43 12.78 7.25
CA PRO A 9 -46.75 13.29 8.44
C PRO A 9 -45.74 14.38 8.09
N GLN A 10 -45.87 15.53 8.76
CA GLN A 10 -44.90 16.63 8.70
C GLN A 10 -43.64 16.23 9.48
N LEU A 11 -42.48 16.41 8.85
CA LEU A 11 -41.17 16.31 9.49
C LEU A 11 -40.98 17.49 10.45
N PRO A 12 -40.36 17.30 11.63
CA PRO A 12 -40.18 18.36 12.60
C PRO A 12 -39.27 19.48 12.08
N GLU A 13 -39.68 20.70 12.41
CA GLU A 13 -39.04 21.97 12.07
C GLU A 13 -37.58 22.05 12.54
N ALA A 14 -36.77 22.61 11.64
CA ALA A 14 -35.56 23.40 11.88
C ALA A 14 -34.67 23.01 13.07
N TRP A 15 -33.50 22.46 12.73
CA TRP A 15 -32.30 22.59 13.54
C TRP A 15 -31.93 24.08 13.58
N GLU A 16 -32.24 24.75 14.69
CA GLU A 16 -31.68 26.07 15.00
C GLU A 16 -30.17 25.89 15.25
N THR A 17 -29.35 26.27 14.29
CA THR A 17 -27.91 26.41 14.51
C THR A 17 -27.64 27.76 15.13
N GLU A 18 -27.11 27.77 16.35
CA GLU A 18 -26.54 28.96 16.98
C GLU A 18 -25.50 29.62 16.03
N PRO A 19 -25.44 30.96 15.95
CA PRO A 19 -24.41 31.61 15.15
C PRO A 19 -23.05 31.42 15.82
N LEU A 20 -22.20 30.59 15.20
CA LEU A 20 -20.80 30.48 15.55
C LEU A 20 -20.12 31.84 15.42
N VAL A 21 -19.69 32.34 16.58
CA VAL A 21 -18.80 33.47 16.77
C VAL A 21 -17.60 33.36 15.83
N ASN A 22 -17.35 34.46 15.09
CA ASN A 22 -16.16 34.79 14.30
C ASN A 22 -14.99 33.80 14.45
N GLN A 23 -14.92 32.83 13.54
CA GLN A 23 -13.65 32.20 13.19
C GLN A 23 -13.08 32.97 12.01
N GLN A 24 -11.87 33.47 12.23
CA GLN A 24 -11.02 34.09 11.23
C GLN A 24 -10.99 33.24 9.96
N GLU A 25 -11.03 33.91 8.80
CA GLU A 25 -10.82 33.30 7.48
C GLU A 25 -9.46 32.57 7.44
N GLU A 26 -9.45 31.30 7.85
CA GLU A 26 -8.41 30.38 7.40
C GLU A 26 -8.66 30.12 5.92
N ALA A 27 -7.64 30.45 5.12
CA ALA A 27 -7.60 30.20 3.70
C ALA A 27 -8.13 28.79 3.39
N VAL A 28 -9.17 28.72 2.56
CA VAL A 28 -9.85 27.49 2.11
C VAL A 28 -8.79 26.46 1.71
N GLY A 29 -8.52 25.53 2.64
CA GLY A 29 -7.53 24.49 2.47
C GLY A 29 -7.89 23.65 1.26
N ALA A 30 -6.89 23.38 0.41
CA ALA A 30 -7.03 22.45 -0.70
C ALA A 30 -7.74 21.17 -0.20
N PRO A 31 -8.67 20.59 -0.99
CA PRO A 31 -9.43 19.42 -0.57
C PRO A 31 -8.46 18.35 -0.07
N ILE A 32 -8.65 17.91 1.18
CA ILE A 32 -7.89 16.79 1.75
C ILE A 32 -8.34 15.57 0.98
N ILE A 33 -7.60 15.22 -0.07
CA ILE A 33 -7.83 13.98 -0.82
C ILE A 33 -7.61 12.84 0.18
N PRO A 34 -8.62 12.01 0.46
CA PRO A 34 -8.45 10.89 1.37
C PRO A 34 -7.39 9.96 0.79
N ARG A 35 -6.31 9.75 1.55
CA ARG A 35 -5.20 8.90 1.13
C ARG A 35 -5.48 7.47 1.55
N VAL A 36 -5.47 6.60 0.55
CA VAL A 36 -5.73 5.16 0.72
C VAL A 36 -4.42 4.40 0.58
N ALA A 37 -4.22 3.40 1.43
CA ALA A 37 -3.18 2.38 1.24
C ALA A 37 -3.82 1.02 1.00
N TRP A 38 -3.51 0.38 -0.12
CA TRP A 38 -3.87 -1.00 -0.43
C TRP A 38 -2.65 -1.89 -0.24
N LEU A 39 -2.73 -2.79 0.74
CA LEU A 39 -1.62 -3.61 1.17
C LEU A 39 -1.90 -5.07 0.88
N VAL A 40 -0.97 -5.73 0.19
CA VAL A 40 -1.09 -7.13 -0.18
C VAL A 40 0.04 -7.92 0.49
N ALA A 41 -0.24 -9.16 0.89
CA ALA A 41 0.79 -10.09 1.32
C ALA A 41 1.90 -10.19 0.25
N GLU A 42 3.16 -10.27 0.68
CA GLU A 42 4.29 -10.41 -0.22
C GLU A 42 4.16 -11.74 -0.97
N ASN A 43 3.66 -11.69 -2.21
CA ASN A 43 3.72 -12.83 -3.10
C ASN A 43 5.20 -13.14 -3.35
N GLN A 44 5.56 -14.43 -3.38
CA GLN A 44 6.87 -14.87 -3.88
C GLN A 44 7.22 -14.30 -5.27
N LEU A 45 6.24 -13.77 -6.01
CA LEU A 45 6.44 -12.98 -7.23
C LEU A 45 7.34 -11.73 -7.03
N CYS A 46 7.38 -11.12 -5.84
CA CYS A 46 8.30 -10.01 -5.55
C CYS A 46 9.68 -10.48 -5.10
N ASN A 47 9.84 -11.74 -4.69
CA ASN A 47 11.16 -12.29 -4.41
C ASN A 47 12.00 -12.40 -5.68
N ASP A 48 11.42 -12.61 -6.86
CA ASP A 48 12.17 -12.58 -8.11
C ASP A 48 12.79 -11.20 -8.39
N ALA A 49 12.18 -10.12 -7.89
CA ALA A 49 12.72 -8.76 -7.99
C ALA A 49 13.76 -8.42 -6.90
N GLN A 50 13.61 -8.95 -5.69
CA GLN A 50 14.53 -8.67 -4.57
C GLN A 50 15.75 -9.61 -4.51
N THR A 51 15.62 -10.86 -4.96
CA THR A 51 16.74 -11.82 -4.96
C THR A 51 17.80 -11.43 -5.99
N SER A 52 17.42 -10.71 -7.07
CA SER A 52 18.37 -10.12 -8.02
C SER A 52 19.16 -8.92 -7.51
N ARG A 53 18.81 -8.32 -6.35
CA ARG A 53 19.60 -7.23 -5.74
C ARG A 53 20.82 -7.73 -4.96
N LYS A 54 20.87 -9.02 -4.60
CA LYS A 54 21.96 -9.60 -3.76
C LYS A 54 22.98 -10.44 -4.52
N LEU A 55 22.73 -10.75 -5.78
CA LEU A 55 23.73 -11.35 -6.67
C LEU A 55 24.41 -10.23 -7.46
N HIS A 56 25.71 -10.39 -7.67
CA HIS A 56 26.65 -9.43 -8.27
C HIS A 56 26.05 -8.56 -9.39
N GLN A 57 26.58 -7.33 -9.52
CA GLN A 57 26.44 -6.54 -10.75
C GLN A 57 26.60 -7.50 -11.95
N PRO A 58 25.57 -7.68 -12.79
CA PRO A 58 25.65 -8.68 -13.84
C PRO A 58 26.71 -8.19 -14.83
N SER A 59 27.84 -8.89 -14.86
CA SER A 59 28.87 -8.73 -15.91
C SER A 59 28.38 -9.23 -17.28
N ASP A 60 27.13 -9.69 -17.37
CA ASP A 60 26.53 -10.28 -18.56
C ASP A 60 25.45 -9.34 -19.17
N PRO A 61 25.67 -8.79 -20.37
CA PRO A 61 24.76 -7.85 -21.03
C PRO A 61 23.33 -8.37 -21.18
N GLY A 62 23.15 -9.69 -21.37
CA GLY A 62 21.83 -10.31 -21.52
C GLY A 62 20.98 -10.34 -20.24
N CYS A 63 21.63 -10.30 -19.07
CA CYS A 63 20.96 -10.25 -17.77
C CYS A 63 20.48 -8.83 -17.46
N GLN A 64 21.27 -7.82 -17.84
CA GLN A 64 20.92 -6.41 -17.73
C GLN A 64 19.70 -6.07 -18.60
N ASP A 65 19.61 -6.62 -19.82
CA ASP A 65 18.48 -6.39 -20.72
C ASP A 65 17.17 -7.05 -20.26
N ARG A 66 17.24 -8.24 -19.65
CA ARG A 66 16.06 -8.87 -19.04
C ARG A 66 15.61 -8.08 -17.81
N PHE A 67 16.54 -7.72 -16.93
CA PHE A 67 16.25 -6.87 -15.78
C PHE A 67 15.64 -5.52 -16.22
N ASN A 68 16.18 -4.89 -17.25
CA ASN A 68 15.65 -3.64 -17.81
C ASN A 68 14.23 -3.77 -18.38
N LYS A 69 13.84 -4.96 -18.87
CA LYS A 69 12.52 -5.24 -19.46
C LYS A 69 11.48 -5.74 -18.45
N SER A 70 11.87 -6.45 -17.40
CA SER A 70 10.96 -7.09 -16.43
C SER A 70 11.02 -6.52 -15.01
N SER A 71 11.86 -5.52 -14.77
CA SER A 71 11.98 -4.87 -13.46
C SER A 71 10.68 -4.16 -13.09
N ALA A 72 10.01 -4.63 -12.04
CA ALA A 72 8.82 -4.00 -11.46
C ALA A 72 9.03 -2.50 -11.14
N CYS A 73 10.26 -2.06 -10.84
CA CYS A 73 10.57 -0.64 -10.60
C CYS A 73 10.61 0.26 -11.85
N ARG A 74 10.31 -0.26 -13.05
CA ARG A 74 10.22 0.52 -14.30
C ARG A 74 8.80 0.58 -14.88
N ASP A 75 7.82 0.03 -14.17
CA ASP A 75 6.42 0.16 -14.56
C ASP A 75 5.98 1.65 -14.47
N PRO A 76 5.24 2.19 -15.47
CA PRO A 76 4.76 3.58 -15.47
C PRO A 76 3.90 3.95 -14.26
N THR A 77 3.32 2.96 -13.59
CA THR A 77 2.49 3.13 -12.37
C THR A 77 3.33 3.18 -11.09
N THR A 78 4.64 2.92 -11.15
CA THR A 78 5.50 3.00 -9.97
C THR A 78 5.70 4.45 -9.51
N LEU A 79 5.83 4.63 -8.20
CA LEU A 79 6.12 5.93 -7.60
C LEU A 79 7.41 6.55 -8.17
N SER A 80 8.44 5.73 -8.43
CA SER A 80 9.72 6.20 -8.98
C SER A 80 9.60 6.71 -10.42
N GLU A 81 8.84 6.05 -11.29
CA GLU A 81 8.63 6.54 -12.65
C GLU A 81 7.67 7.73 -12.69
N HIS A 82 6.66 7.77 -11.81
CA HIS A 82 5.83 8.94 -11.62
C HIS A 82 6.66 10.17 -11.18
N ALA A 83 7.54 10.00 -10.18
CA ALA A 83 8.47 11.03 -9.72
C ALA A 83 9.40 11.53 -10.85
N LYS A 84 10.02 10.63 -11.61
CA LYS A 84 10.89 11.01 -12.75
C LYS A 84 10.14 11.80 -13.81
N ARG A 85 8.90 11.42 -14.11
CA ARG A 85 8.05 12.15 -15.06
C ARG A 85 7.72 13.56 -14.55
N LEU A 86 7.32 13.69 -13.28
CA LEU A 86 7.09 15.00 -12.65
C LEU A 86 8.31 15.91 -12.74
N ALA A 87 9.51 15.37 -12.49
CA ALA A 87 10.75 16.12 -12.60
C ALA A 87 11.04 16.58 -14.04
N ARG A 88 10.79 15.73 -15.05
CA ARG A 88 10.96 16.07 -16.47
C ARG A 88 9.95 17.11 -16.96
N GLU A 89 8.73 17.07 -16.44
CA GLU A 89 7.66 18.03 -16.78
C GLU A 89 7.91 19.40 -16.11
N ASN A 90 8.62 19.43 -14.98
CA ASN A 90 8.90 20.64 -14.20
C ASN A 90 10.41 20.83 -13.95
N PRO A 91 11.23 21.00 -15.00
CA PRO A 91 12.69 20.99 -14.87
C PRO A 91 13.23 22.17 -14.06
N ALA A 92 12.54 23.32 -14.07
CA ALA A 92 12.94 24.48 -13.26
C ALA A 92 12.83 24.22 -11.75
N GLN A 93 11.87 23.39 -11.33
CA GLN A 93 11.64 23.06 -9.93
C GLN A 93 12.57 21.93 -9.46
N TRP A 94 12.87 20.97 -10.32
CA TRP A 94 13.61 19.75 -9.96
C TRP A 94 15.01 19.68 -10.60
N ASN A 95 15.61 20.84 -10.86
CA ASN A 95 16.90 20.94 -11.55
C ASN A 95 18.00 20.15 -10.82
N ASP A 96 18.09 20.28 -9.49
CA ASP A 96 19.13 19.60 -8.71
C ASP A 96 19.02 18.07 -8.78
N TYR A 97 17.79 17.55 -8.75
CA TYR A 97 17.55 16.12 -8.98
C TYR A 97 17.93 15.70 -10.41
N LEU A 98 17.54 16.48 -11.43
CA LEU A 98 17.85 16.17 -12.83
C LEU A 98 19.36 16.21 -13.08
N HIS A 99 20.05 17.18 -12.51
CA HIS A 99 21.50 17.30 -12.55
C HIS A 99 22.16 16.10 -11.88
N ALA A 100 21.74 15.72 -10.67
CA ALA A 100 22.21 14.52 -9.98
C ALA A 100 21.97 13.24 -10.80
N TYR A 101 20.79 13.12 -11.41
CA TYR A 101 20.41 11.98 -12.24
C TYR A 101 21.29 11.85 -13.49
N LEU A 102 21.61 12.98 -14.14
CA LEU A 102 22.53 13.02 -15.28
C LEU A 102 23.97 12.73 -14.85
N GLN A 103 24.42 13.32 -13.73
CA GLN A 103 25.74 13.13 -13.17
C GLN A 103 26.04 11.65 -12.89
N LYS A 104 25.04 10.89 -12.44
CA LYS A 104 25.18 9.43 -12.26
C LYS A 104 25.66 8.70 -13.52
N ILE A 105 25.32 9.22 -14.71
CA ILE A 105 25.67 8.64 -16.01
C ILE A 105 26.99 9.23 -16.52
N THR A 106 27.16 10.56 -16.40
CA THR A 106 28.28 11.28 -17.00
C THR A 106 29.54 11.31 -16.13
N ASP A 107 29.37 11.33 -14.81
CA ASP A 107 30.45 11.41 -13.82
C ASP A 107 30.07 10.66 -12.52
N PRO A 108 30.21 9.32 -12.50
CA PRO A 108 29.87 8.50 -11.35
C PRO A 108 30.70 8.80 -10.09
N GLU A 109 31.93 9.31 -10.24
CA GLU A 109 32.78 9.64 -9.09
C GLU A 109 32.21 10.86 -8.36
N ALA A 110 31.93 11.94 -9.08
CA ALA A 110 31.31 13.12 -8.49
C ALA A 110 29.90 12.82 -7.94
N PHE A 111 29.14 11.93 -8.59
CA PHE A 111 27.85 11.46 -8.05
C PHE A 111 28.01 10.78 -6.67
N ASN A 112 29.07 9.97 -6.49
CA ASN A 112 29.35 9.30 -5.22
C ASN A 112 29.90 10.26 -4.15
N LEU A 113 30.72 11.24 -4.54
CA LEU A 113 31.17 12.32 -3.64
C LEU A 113 29.99 13.11 -3.07
N ASN A 114 29.00 13.43 -3.91
CA ASN A 114 27.81 14.20 -3.54
C ASN A 114 26.60 13.32 -3.13
N ARG A 115 26.84 12.07 -2.71
CA ARG A 115 25.77 11.07 -2.50
C ARG A 115 24.68 11.56 -1.55
N VAL A 116 25.05 12.23 -0.46
CA VAL A 116 24.10 12.70 0.57
C VAL A 116 23.10 13.69 -0.02
N ASP A 117 23.58 14.70 -0.75
CA ASP A 117 22.72 15.71 -1.37
C ASP A 117 21.88 15.10 -2.50
N ASN A 118 22.48 14.21 -3.29
CA ASN A 118 21.78 13.49 -4.36
C ASN A 118 20.63 12.62 -3.82
N GLU A 119 20.85 11.93 -2.70
CA GLU A 119 19.82 11.15 -2.01
C GLU A 119 18.72 12.05 -1.43
N GLN A 120 19.09 13.23 -0.90
CA GLN A 120 18.14 14.21 -0.38
C GLN A 120 17.23 14.76 -1.48
N HIS A 121 17.78 15.19 -2.62
CA HIS A 121 16.97 15.67 -3.76
C HIS A 121 16.03 14.58 -4.29
N ALA A 122 16.50 13.33 -4.38
CA ALA A 122 15.66 12.21 -4.79
C ALA A 122 14.54 11.92 -3.76
N ARG A 123 14.84 12.06 -2.47
CA ARG A 123 13.88 11.87 -1.38
C ARG A 123 12.77 12.92 -1.41
N GLU A 124 13.12 14.18 -1.60
CA GLU A 124 12.18 15.29 -1.70
C GLU A 124 11.21 15.10 -2.88
N LEU A 125 11.75 14.73 -4.04
CA LEU A 125 10.94 14.43 -5.22
C LEU A 125 9.98 13.24 -4.97
N LEU A 126 10.46 12.17 -4.33
CA LEU A 126 9.62 11.02 -4.01
C LEU A 126 8.52 11.35 -3.00
N ILE A 127 8.81 12.16 -1.98
CA ILE A 127 7.82 12.66 -1.03
C ILE A 127 6.77 13.51 -1.76
N HIS A 128 7.20 14.40 -2.66
CA HIS A 128 6.28 15.22 -3.43
C HIS A 128 5.38 14.36 -4.34
N ALA A 129 5.95 13.42 -5.10
CA ALA A 129 5.17 12.50 -5.92
C ALA A 129 4.17 11.68 -5.08
N ALA A 130 4.60 11.22 -3.90
CA ALA A 130 3.73 10.51 -2.97
C ALA A 130 2.63 11.42 -2.41
N SER A 131 2.91 12.71 -2.23
CA SER A 131 1.94 13.70 -1.79
C SER A 131 0.80 13.89 -2.80
N LEU A 132 1.07 13.70 -4.10
CA LEU A 132 0.07 13.84 -5.16
C LEU A 132 -0.73 12.54 -5.42
N THR A 133 -0.31 11.44 -4.82
CA THR A 133 -0.89 10.12 -5.06
C THR A 133 -2.10 9.89 -4.15
N ALA A 134 -3.24 9.53 -4.73
CA ALA A 134 -4.47 9.23 -3.97
C ALA A 134 -4.44 7.84 -3.30
N ALA A 135 -3.82 6.85 -3.97
CA ALA A 135 -3.78 5.47 -3.50
C ALA A 135 -2.38 4.85 -3.65
N PHE A 136 -1.91 4.18 -2.59
CA PHE A 136 -0.65 3.44 -2.58
C PHE A 136 -0.89 1.94 -2.55
N CYS A 137 -0.40 1.22 -3.55
CA CYS A 137 -0.37 -0.24 -3.54
C CYS A 137 1.02 -0.75 -3.18
N CYS A 138 1.20 -1.41 -2.03
CA CYS A 138 2.52 -1.90 -1.61
C CYS A 138 2.43 -3.03 -0.57
N THR A 139 3.56 -3.62 -0.19
CA THR A 139 3.59 -4.58 0.93
C THR A 139 3.56 -3.86 2.28
N PRO A 140 3.09 -4.50 3.37
CA PRO A 140 3.06 -3.87 4.69
C PRO A 140 4.42 -3.32 5.17
N VAL A 141 5.52 -4.00 4.86
CA VAL A 141 6.87 -3.53 5.18
C VAL A 141 7.22 -2.26 4.40
N THR A 142 6.95 -2.25 3.10
CA THR A 142 7.17 -1.07 2.24
C THR A 142 6.33 0.11 2.72
N PHE A 143 5.07 -0.13 3.11
CA PHE A 143 4.22 0.88 3.72
C PHE A 143 4.84 1.47 4.98
N GLY A 144 5.35 0.63 5.88
CA GLY A 144 6.04 1.08 7.09
C GLY A 144 7.25 1.97 6.78
N GLN A 145 8.02 1.64 5.74
CA GLN A 145 9.13 2.47 5.26
C GLN A 145 8.65 3.81 4.70
N ILE A 146 7.63 3.80 3.83
CA ILE A 146 7.03 5.02 3.28
C ILE A 146 6.55 5.93 4.41
N LYS A 147 5.80 5.39 5.38
CA LYS A 147 5.27 6.18 6.50
C LYS A 147 6.39 6.79 7.37
N ASN A 148 7.43 6.01 7.68
CA ASN A 148 8.58 6.51 8.45
C ASN A 148 9.34 7.63 7.73
N HIS A 149 9.41 7.58 6.40
CA HIS A 149 10.26 8.49 5.64
C HIS A 149 9.52 9.72 5.09
N THR A 150 8.23 9.60 4.81
CA THR A 150 7.43 10.67 4.19
C THR A 150 6.58 11.44 5.19
N GLY A 151 6.23 10.85 6.34
CA GLY A 151 5.32 11.45 7.33
C GLY A 151 3.85 11.51 6.89
N LEU A 152 3.52 11.18 5.64
CA LEU A 152 2.18 11.30 5.05
C LEU A 152 1.11 10.58 5.87
N GLY A 153 -0.04 11.22 6.07
CA GLY A 153 -1.20 10.62 6.72
C GLY A 153 -1.94 9.64 5.79
N TYR A 154 -2.53 8.60 6.36
CA TYR A 154 -3.42 7.67 5.65
C TYR A 154 -4.67 7.48 6.51
N ASN A 155 -5.84 7.63 5.90
CA ASN A 155 -7.12 7.60 6.62
C ASN A 155 -7.86 6.28 6.42
N PHE A 156 -7.53 5.56 5.34
CA PHE A 156 -8.14 4.28 5.01
C PHE A 156 -7.09 3.30 4.50
N ILE A 157 -7.07 2.10 5.09
CA ILE A 157 -6.10 1.06 4.77
C ILE A 157 -6.85 -0.23 4.46
N VAL A 158 -6.57 -0.78 3.29
CA VAL A 158 -7.04 -2.10 2.85
C VAL A 158 -5.91 -3.11 3.06
N LEU A 159 -6.17 -4.16 3.83
CA LEU A 159 -5.30 -5.34 3.95
C LEU A 159 -5.92 -6.46 3.12
N ASP A 160 -5.41 -6.66 1.92
CA ASP A 160 -5.84 -7.71 1.01
C ASP A 160 -4.95 -8.94 1.14
N GLU A 161 -5.51 -10.11 0.83
CA GLU A 161 -4.87 -11.41 1.07
C GLU A 161 -4.38 -11.58 2.52
N ALA A 162 -5.12 -11.03 3.48
CA ALA A 162 -4.74 -10.96 4.89
C ALA A 162 -4.55 -12.33 5.55
N ALA A 163 -5.24 -13.36 5.06
CA ALA A 163 -5.04 -14.73 5.50
C ALA A 163 -3.63 -15.27 5.17
N ARG A 164 -2.97 -14.71 4.14
CA ARG A 164 -1.66 -15.16 3.66
C ARG A 164 -0.48 -14.50 4.38
N MET A 165 -0.72 -13.45 5.17
CA MET A 165 0.34 -12.73 5.88
C MET A 165 0.37 -13.11 7.37
N PRO A 166 1.57 -13.26 7.98
CA PRO A 166 1.69 -13.40 9.42
C PRO A 166 1.03 -12.22 10.14
N GLU A 167 0.48 -12.46 11.33
CA GLU A 167 -0.12 -11.42 12.19
C GLU A 167 0.78 -10.18 12.33
N SER A 168 2.09 -10.37 12.47
CA SER A 168 3.05 -9.29 12.59
C SER A 168 3.08 -8.34 11.39
N LEU A 169 2.83 -8.82 10.17
CA LEU A 169 2.77 -7.96 8.98
C LEU A 169 1.48 -7.14 8.95
N SER A 170 0.35 -7.73 9.33
CA SER A 170 -0.93 -7.01 9.43
C SER A 170 -0.88 -5.89 10.47
N LEU A 171 -0.08 -6.05 11.53
CA LEU A 171 0.07 -5.06 12.59
C LEU A 171 0.94 -3.85 12.20
N ILE A 172 1.78 -3.94 11.16
CA ILE A 172 2.62 -2.80 10.73
C ILE A 172 1.78 -1.56 10.42
N PRO A 173 0.80 -1.61 9.50
CA PRO A 173 -0.01 -0.43 9.19
C PRO A 173 -0.86 0.03 10.37
N MET A 174 -1.37 -0.89 11.20
CA MET A 174 -2.13 -0.56 12.41
C MET A 174 -1.29 0.23 13.42
N ALA A 175 -0.05 -0.18 13.65
CA ALA A 175 0.86 0.54 14.53
C ALA A 175 1.30 1.89 13.95
N LYS A 176 1.38 2.01 12.62
CA LYS A 176 1.84 3.22 11.93
C LYS A 176 0.73 4.26 11.72
N CYS A 177 -0.52 3.82 11.64
CA CYS A 177 -1.70 4.66 11.42
C CYS A 177 -2.86 4.17 12.32
N PRO A 178 -2.77 4.34 13.65
CA PRO A 178 -3.78 3.82 14.59
C PRO A 178 -5.17 4.43 14.38
N GLU A 179 -5.24 5.67 13.90
CA GLU A 179 -6.51 6.39 13.62
C GLU A 179 -7.12 6.06 12.26
N ALA A 180 -6.47 5.22 11.44
CA ALA A 180 -7.00 4.86 10.13
C ALA A 180 -8.16 3.88 10.26
N SER A 181 -9.10 3.94 9.32
CA SER A 181 -10.09 2.88 9.14
C SER A 181 -9.47 1.72 8.37
N PHE A 182 -9.76 0.48 8.81
CA PHE A 182 -9.18 -0.73 8.22
C PHE A 182 -10.25 -1.61 7.57
N LEU A 183 -9.99 -2.03 6.33
CA LEU A 183 -10.71 -3.11 5.67
C LEU A 183 -9.78 -4.29 5.52
N ILE A 184 -10.09 -5.42 6.17
CA ILE A 184 -9.25 -6.62 6.16
C ILE A 184 -9.97 -7.71 5.36
N ILE A 185 -9.35 -8.16 4.28
CA ILE A 185 -9.89 -9.09 3.31
C ILE A 185 -8.98 -10.32 3.27
N GLY A 186 -9.54 -11.52 3.36
CA GLY A 186 -8.78 -12.76 3.29
C GLY A 186 -9.68 -13.98 3.17
N ASP A 187 -9.03 -15.12 2.96
CA ASP A 187 -9.67 -16.44 2.89
C ASP A 187 -8.77 -17.48 3.58
N ASN A 188 -9.17 -17.94 4.77
CA ASN A 188 -8.41 -18.94 5.54
C ASN A 188 -8.45 -20.35 4.92
N LYS A 189 -9.26 -20.57 3.88
CA LYS A 189 -9.23 -21.82 3.10
C LYS A 189 -8.14 -21.81 2.01
N GLN A 190 -7.49 -20.66 1.77
CA GLN A 190 -6.37 -20.53 0.85
C GLN A 190 -5.03 -20.71 1.56
N PHE A 191 -3.92 -20.41 0.86
CA PHE A 191 -2.57 -20.54 1.40
C PHE A 191 -2.36 -19.63 2.62
N GLY A 192 -2.04 -20.18 3.78
CA GLY A 192 -1.68 -19.40 4.96
C GLY A 192 -0.27 -18.79 4.90
N PRO A 193 0.18 -18.16 6.00
CA PRO A 193 1.52 -17.59 6.09
C PRO A 193 2.62 -18.64 5.93
N VAL A 194 3.65 -18.31 5.13
CA VAL A 194 4.79 -19.20 4.91
C VAL A 194 5.84 -18.99 6.00
N VAL A 195 6.18 -20.05 6.74
CA VAL A 195 7.21 -20.02 7.79
C VAL A 195 8.25 -21.09 7.55
N ALA A 196 9.43 -20.69 7.05
CA ALA A 196 10.51 -21.61 6.69
C ALA A 196 11.07 -22.43 7.86
N THR A 197 10.79 -22.05 9.11
CA THR A 197 11.36 -22.68 10.31
C THR A 197 10.44 -23.73 10.96
N LEU A 198 9.22 -23.93 10.46
CA LEU A 198 8.25 -24.83 11.10
C LEU A 198 8.56 -26.31 10.84
N ASP A 199 9.07 -26.63 9.64
CA ASP A 199 9.32 -28.02 9.21
C ASP A 199 10.77 -28.48 9.43
N ARG A 200 11.58 -27.69 10.15
CA ARG A 200 12.97 -28.03 10.43
C ARG A 200 13.08 -29.05 11.56
N LYS A 201 13.43 -30.29 11.20
CA LYS A 201 13.66 -31.39 12.17
C LYS A 201 14.82 -31.12 13.13
N ASP A 202 15.76 -30.28 12.73
CA ASP A 202 16.96 -29.94 13.49
C ASP A 202 16.80 -28.70 14.37
N TRP A 203 15.67 -27.98 14.25
CA TRP A 203 15.45 -26.74 14.98
C TRP A 203 13.97 -26.53 15.29
N GLN A 204 13.60 -26.67 16.56
CA GLN A 204 12.24 -26.41 17.01
C GLN A 204 12.04 -24.91 17.27
N SER A 205 11.17 -24.29 16.46
CA SER A 205 10.82 -22.89 16.67
C SER A 205 9.69 -22.74 17.69
N PHE A 206 10.00 -22.20 18.88
CA PHE A 206 8.99 -21.88 19.89
C PHE A 206 7.90 -20.91 19.40
N PHE A 207 8.27 -19.97 18.53
CA PHE A 207 7.35 -19.00 17.92
C PHE A 207 6.88 -19.40 16.52
N GLY A 208 7.25 -20.58 16.03
CA GLY A 208 6.88 -21.08 14.70
C GLY A 208 5.37 -21.06 14.48
N PRO A 209 4.58 -21.69 15.39
CA PRO A 209 3.12 -21.68 15.30
C PRO A 209 2.53 -20.27 15.27
N GLN A 210 3.02 -19.36 16.11
CA GLN A 210 2.56 -17.97 16.14
C GLN A 210 2.85 -17.23 14.83
N ARG A 211 4.01 -17.48 14.20
CA ARG A 211 4.37 -16.88 12.91
C ARG A 211 3.57 -17.45 11.73
N ALA A 212 2.94 -18.61 11.90
CA ALA A 212 2.07 -19.22 10.90
C ALA A 212 0.59 -18.84 11.08
N THR A 213 0.25 -18.05 12.09
CA THR A 213 -1.10 -17.55 12.30
C THR A 213 -1.23 -16.16 11.69
N SER A 214 -2.28 -15.96 10.88
CA SER A 214 -2.65 -14.64 10.37
C SER A 214 -3.56 -13.91 11.36
N LEU A 215 -3.56 -12.58 11.30
CA LEU A 215 -4.53 -11.79 12.08
C LEU A 215 -5.97 -12.10 11.63
N PHE A 216 -6.16 -12.33 10.33
CA PHE A 216 -7.46 -12.67 9.75
C PHE A 216 -8.03 -13.98 10.31
N GLU A 217 -7.19 -15.01 10.50
CA GLU A 217 -7.57 -16.26 11.16
C GLU A 217 -8.06 -16.05 12.60
N ARG A 218 -7.41 -15.16 13.35
CA ARG A 218 -7.85 -14.81 14.72
C ARG A 218 -9.18 -14.07 14.72
N ILE A 219 -9.37 -13.13 13.80
CA ILE A 219 -10.63 -12.41 13.61
C ILE A 219 -11.76 -13.41 13.31
N GLU A 220 -11.55 -14.35 12.39
CA GLU A 220 -12.51 -15.41 12.10
C GLU A 220 -12.82 -16.28 13.31
N LYS A 221 -11.79 -16.80 14.00
CA LYS A 221 -11.96 -17.65 15.18
C LYS A 221 -12.66 -16.96 16.35
N SER A 222 -12.57 -15.62 16.43
CA SER A 222 -13.29 -14.82 17.43
C SER A 222 -14.74 -14.51 17.05
N GLY A 223 -15.19 -14.88 15.86
CA GLY A 223 -16.53 -14.56 15.35
C GLY A 223 -16.69 -13.10 14.91
N ALA A 224 -15.60 -12.38 14.69
CA ALA A 224 -15.60 -10.95 14.35
C ALA A 224 -15.61 -10.67 12.84
N LEU A 225 -15.97 -11.65 12.00
CA LEU A 225 -16.17 -11.42 10.58
C LEU A 225 -17.48 -10.68 10.33
N LEU A 226 -17.38 -9.53 9.65
CA LEU A 226 -18.55 -8.71 9.32
C LEU A 226 -19.30 -9.22 8.10
N PHE A 227 -18.58 -9.65 7.07
CA PHE A 227 -19.15 -10.02 5.77
C PHE A 227 -18.47 -11.26 5.18
N THR A 228 -19.23 -12.03 4.40
CA THR A 228 -18.72 -13.18 3.63
C THR A 228 -19.27 -13.13 2.22
N LEU A 229 -18.39 -13.09 1.23
CA LEU A 229 -18.76 -13.16 -0.17
C LEU A 229 -18.97 -14.63 -0.56
N LYS A 230 -20.20 -14.99 -0.97
CA LYS A 230 -20.59 -16.38 -1.26
C LYS A 230 -20.60 -16.73 -2.75
N SER A 231 -20.74 -15.73 -3.61
CA SER A 231 -20.83 -15.93 -5.05
C SER A 231 -19.43 -15.82 -5.67
N ASN A 232 -18.98 -16.90 -6.30
CA ASN A 232 -17.75 -16.91 -7.07
C ASN A 232 -18.08 -16.73 -8.56
N TYR A 233 -17.54 -15.67 -9.17
CA TYR A 233 -17.77 -15.31 -10.57
C TYR A 233 -16.60 -15.65 -11.49
N CYS A 234 -15.48 -16.16 -10.95
CA CYS A 234 -14.28 -16.44 -11.71
C CYS A 234 -14.34 -17.77 -12.50
N PRO A 235 -14.63 -18.93 -11.88
CA PRO A 235 -14.67 -20.20 -12.60
C PRO A 235 -15.98 -20.33 -13.38
N HIS A 236 -15.87 -20.72 -14.65
CA HIS A 236 -17.00 -21.04 -15.51
C HIS A 236 -17.09 -22.56 -15.69
N GLY A 237 -18.32 -23.08 -15.76
CA GLY A 237 -18.58 -24.51 -16.00
C GLY A 237 -18.15 -25.42 -14.83
N LYS A 238 -17.83 -26.68 -15.14
CA LYS A 238 -17.62 -27.77 -14.16
C LYS A 238 -16.49 -27.51 -13.14
N ALA A 239 -15.57 -26.60 -13.43
CA ALA A 239 -14.50 -26.21 -12.50
C ALA A 239 -15.05 -25.46 -11.26
N ALA A 240 -16.18 -24.77 -11.40
CA ALA A 240 -16.83 -24.08 -10.29
C ALA A 240 -17.48 -25.06 -9.29
N ASP A 241 -17.95 -26.20 -9.78
CA ASP A 241 -18.67 -27.19 -8.99
C ASP A 241 -17.74 -28.01 -8.07
N PHE A 242 -16.48 -28.19 -8.47
CA PHE A 242 -15.51 -28.96 -7.70
C PHE A 242 -15.06 -28.27 -6.39
N LYS A 243 -15.23 -26.95 -6.28
CA LYS A 243 -14.78 -26.16 -5.11
C LYS A 243 -15.89 -25.84 -4.09
N LYS A 244 -17.13 -26.29 -4.29
CA LYS A 244 -18.28 -25.96 -3.42
C LYS A 244 -18.41 -26.81 -2.13
N SER A 245 -17.36 -27.52 -1.71
CA SER A 245 -17.35 -28.33 -0.47
C SER A 245 -16.93 -27.53 0.76
#